data_AF-A0A063ZD00-F1
#
_entry.id   AF-A0A063ZD00-F1
#
_cell.length_a   1.000
_cell.length_b   1.000
_cell.length_c   1.000
_cell.angle_alpha   90.00
_cell.angle_beta   90.00
_cell.angle_gamma   90.00
#
_symmetry.space_group_name_H-M   'P 1'
#
loop_
_entity.id
_entity.type
_entity.pdbx_description
1 polymer ?
#
loop_
_entity_poly.entity_id
_entity_poly.type
_entity_poly.pdbx_seq_one_letter_code
_entity_poly.pdbx_strand_id
1 'polypeptide(L)' 'MARTISVLKWESEAEVENAVHDIKAEMDRAGGLSKETERAMQHSLWVADPDLANHFLKRIREQVPGALHYFEEEGGGA' A
#
# COMPACT_ATOMS: atom_id res chain seq x y z
N MET A 1 -8.18 -20.55 5.38
CA MET A 1 -8.80 -19.66 4.38
C MET A 1 -7.75 -18.65 3.97
N ALA A 2 -7.15 -18.82 2.79
CA ALA A 2 -6.20 -17.87 2.24
C ALA A 2 -6.98 -16.64 1.79
N ARG A 3 -6.67 -15.47 2.35
CA ARG A 3 -7.14 -14.21 1.78
C ARG A 3 -6.32 -14.00 0.52
N THR A 4 -6.85 -14.45 -0.61
CA THR A 4 -6.36 -14.05 -1.92
C THR A 4 -6.45 -12.54 -1.96
N ILE A 5 -5.32 -11.85 -1.84
CA ILE A 5 -5.23 -10.42 -2.16
C ILE A 5 -5.55 -10.38 -3.65
N SER A 6 -6.82 -10.15 -3.98
CA SER A 6 -7.27 -10.02 -5.36
C SER A 6 -6.67 -8.74 -5.90
N VAL A 7 -5.57 -8.91 -6.63
CA VAL A 7 -4.76 -7.89 -7.32
C VAL A 7 -5.55 -7.29 -8.49
N LEU A 8 -6.66 -6.59 -8.22
CA LEU A 8 -7.41 -5.89 -9.27
C LEU A 8 -7.97 -4.58 -8.73
N LYS A 9 -7.09 -3.57 -8.60
CA LYS A 9 -7.40 -2.16 -8.32
C LYS A 9 -8.17 -1.94 -7.01
N TRP A 10 -7.76 -0.99 -6.18
CA TRP A 10 -8.62 -0.58 -5.08
C TRP A 10 -9.87 0.10 -5.66
N GLU A 11 -11.04 -0.43 -5.34
CA GLU A 11 -12.34 0.12 -5.74
C GLU A 11 -12.99 0.90 -4.59
N SER A 12 -12.43 0.84 -3.37
CA SER A 12 -12.99 1.48 -2.18
C SER A 12 -11.94 1.83 -1.13
N GLU A 13 -12.23 2.86 -0.33
CA GLU A 13 -11.38 3.27 0.81
C GLU A 13 -11.18 2.13 1.82
N ALA A 14 -12.16 1.25 2.01
CA ALA A 14 -12.03 0.08 2.89
C ALA A 14 -10.95 -0.91 2.40
N GLU A 15 -10.76 -1.05 1.09
CA GLU A 15 -9.69 -1.89 0.55
C GLU A 15 -8.33 -1.26 0.75
N VAL A 16 -8.25 0.07 0.59
CA VAL A 16 -7.07 0.86 0.91
C VAL A 16 -6.72 0.72 2.39
N GLU A 17 -7.68 0.82 3.30
CA GLU A 17 -7.45 0.65 4.74
C GLU A 17 -6.99 -0.76 5.08
N ASN A 18 -7.57 -1.80 4.47
CA ASN A 18 -7.09 -3.17 4.63
C ASN A 18 -5.65 -3.33 4.14
N ALA A 19 -5.30 -2.75 2.98
CA ALA A 19 -3.95 -2.78 2.44
C ALA A 19 -2.94 -2.12 3.39
N VAL A 20 -3.28 -0.95 3.96
CA VAL A 20 -2.44 -0.26 4.95
C VAL A 20 -2.29 -1.10 6.22
N HIS A 21 -3.35 -1.77 6.66
CA HIS A 21 -3.30 -2.68 7.80
C HIS A 21 -2.38 -3.89 7.56
N ASP A 22 -2.43 -4.51 6.38
CA ASP A 22 -1.55 -5.61 6.00
C ASP A 22 -0.08 -5.15 5.93
N ILE A 23 0.18 -3.99 5.33
CA ILE A 23 1.53 -3.36 5.31
C ILE A 23 2.04 -3.15 6.73
N LYS A 24 1.22 -2.58 7.61
CA LYS A 24 1.58 -2.35 9.01
C LYS A 24 1.91 -3.65 9.74
N ALA A 25 1.06 -4.67 9.58
CA ALA A 25 1.24 -5.96 10.23
C ALA A 25 2.51 -6.68 9.73
N GLU A 26 2.81 -6.60 8.44
CA GLU A 26 4.04 -7.16 7.89
C GLU A 26 5.27 -6.41 8.37
N MET A 27 5.25 -5.07 8.37
CA MET A 27 6.36 -4.27 8.88
C MET A 27 6.62 -4.49 10.37
N ASP A 28 5.58 -4.60 11.19
CA ASP A 28 5.70 -4.89 12.62
C ASP A 28 6.31 -6.29 12.86
N ARG A 29 5.91 -7.27 12.04
CA ARG A 29 6.37 -8.66 12.17
C ARG A 29 7.77 -8.91 11.61
N ALA A 30 8.08 -8.32 10.46
CA ALA A 30 9.26 -8.65 9.66
C ALA A 30 10.29 -7.50 9.59
N GLY A 31 9.96 -6.32 10.10
CA GLY A 31 10.82 -5.13 10.04
C GLY A 31 10.83 -4.43 8.67
N GLY A 32 10.01 -4.89 7.71
CA GLY A 32 9.93 -4.35 6.36
C GLY A 32 8.93 -5.12 5.50
N LEU A 33 8.69 -4.61 4.29
CA LEU A 33 7.80 -5.28 3.32
C LEU A 33 8.54 -6.36 2.54
N SER A 34 7.84 -7.46 2.28
CA SER A 34 8.27 -8.47 1.33
C SER A 34 8.18 -7.92 -0.09
N LYS A 35 9.10 -8.33 -0.99
CA LYS A 35 9.08 -7.89 -2.40
C LYS A 35 7.76 -8.20 -3.14
N GLU A 36 7.08 -9.29 -2.75
CA GLU A 36 5.78 -9.65 -3.32
C GLU A 36 4.70 -8.65 -2.88
N THR A 37 4.63 -8.34 -1.59
CA THR A 37 3.72 -7.34 -1.02
C THR A 37 3.99 -5.97 -1.61
N GLU A 38 5.25 -5.53 -1.62
CA GLU A 38 5.68 -4.26 -2.21
C GLU A 38 5.16 -4.11 -3.64
N ARG A 39 5.44 -5.09 -4.51
CA ARG A 39 5.04 -5.08 -5.91
C ARG A 39 3.52 -5.08 -6.10
N ALA A 40 2.79 -5.85 -5.29
CA ALA A 40 1.33 -5.89 -5.34
C ALA A 40 0.70 -4.56 -4.92
N MET A 41 1.23 -3.93 -3.87
CA MET A 41 0.75 -2.65 -3.35
C MET A 41 1.11 -1.49 -4.29
N GLN A 42 2.32 -1.48 -4.84
CA GLN A 42 2.73 -0.51 -5.88
C GLN A 42 1.85 -0.63 -7.13
N HIS A 43 1.60 -1.85 -7.63
CA HIS A 43 0.72 -2.04 -8.77
C HIS A 43 -0.69 -1.52 -8.48
N SER A 44 -1.22 -1.80 -7.29
CA SER A 44 -2.55 -1.33 -6.87
C SER A 44 -2.60 0.19 -6.77
N LEU A 45 -1.55 0.82 -6.24
CA LEU A 45 -1.39 2.27 -6.17
C LEU A 45 -1.39 2.91 -7.56
N TRP A 46 -0.71 2.27 -8.53
CA TRP A 46 -0.56 2.81 -9.89
C TRP A 46 -1.87 2.78 -10.69
N VAL A 47 -2.68 1.73 -10.50
CA VAL A 47 -3.96 1.57 -11.23
C VAL A 47 -5.17 2.12 -10.47
N ALA A 48 -5.03 2.49 -9.20
CA ALA A 48 -6.09 3.05 -8.37
C ALA A 48 -6.53 4.44 -8.86
N ASP A 49 -7.77 4.80 -8.54
CA ASP A 49 -8.23 6.16 -8.77
C ASP A 49 -7.42 7.16 -7.92
N PRO A 50 -7.18 8.39 -8.42
CA PRO A 50 -6.34 9.37 -7.74
C PRO A 50 -6.76 9.66 -6.29
N ASP A 51 -8.07 9.69 -6.00
CA ASP A 51 -8.59 9.86 -4.65
C ASP A 51 -8.17 8.71 -3.71
N LEU A 52 -8.23 7.47 -4.18
CA LEU A 52 -7.84 6.29 -3.42
C LEU A 52 -6.32 6.19 -3.25
N ALA A 53 -5.55 6.53 -4.29
CA ALA A 53 -4.10 6.62 -4.22
C ALA A 53 -3.65 7.68 -3.20
N ASN A 54 -4.27 8.87 -3.23
CA ASN A 54 -4.00 9.93 -2.27
C ASN A 54 -4.41 9.52 -0.85
N HIS A 55 -5.56 8.84 -0.69
CA HIS A 55 -6.00 8.30 0.59
C HIS A 55 -4.96 7.30 1.11
N PHE A 56 -4.49 6.36 0.29
CA PHE A 56 -3.47 5.38 0.65
C PHE A 56 -2.19 6.06 1.15
N LEU A 57 -1.62 6.97 0.37
CA LEU A 57 -0.38 7.67 0.72
C LEU A 57 -0.52 8.47 2.03
N LYS A 58 -1.69 9.10 2.24
CA LYS A 58 -2.00 9.77 3.51
C LYS A 58 -2.00 8.78 4.68
N ARG A 59 -2.70 7.66 4.56
CA ARG A 59 -2.81 6.65 5.63
C ARG A 59 -1.46 5.99 5.92
N ILE A 60 -0.64 5.73 4.90
CA ILE A 60 0.72 5.23 5.08
C ILE A 60 1.56 6.23 5.86
N ARG A 61 1.54 7.52 5.50
CA ARG A 61 2.28 8.56 6.21
C ARG A 61 1.84 8.71 7.68
N GLU A 62 0.55 8.55 7.97
CA GLU A 62 -0.01 8.66 9.32
C GLU A 62 0.27 7.43 10.18
N GLN A 63 0.14 6.22 9.61
CA GLN A 63 0.13 4.98 10.40
C GLN A 63 1.45 4.20 10.32
N VAL A 64 2.12 4.24 9.18
CA VAL A 64 3.31 3.45 8.87
C VAL A 64 4.31 4.31 8.08
N PRO A 65 4.83 5.42 8.66
CA PRO A 65 5.69 6.34 7.93
C PRO A 65 6.96 5.67 7.39
N GLY A 66 7.45 4.61 8.04
CA GLY A 66 8.57 3.81 7.55
C GLY A 66 8.24 2.92 6.35
N ALA A 67 6.99 2.83 5.90
CA ALA A 67 6.63 2.16 4.66
C ALA A 67 6.68 3.10 3.46
N LEU A 68 6.75 4.42 3.70
CA LEU A 68 6.57 5.43 2.65
C LEU A 68 7.63 5.32 1.55
N HIS A 69 8.88 4.97 1.91
CA HIS A 69 9.97 4.85 0.96
C HIS A 69 9.74 3.74 -0.08
N TYR A 70 8.90 2.74 0.21
CA TYR A 70 8.52 1.70 -0.76
C TYR A 70 7.56 2.22 -1.84
N PHE A 71 6.91 3.37 -1.61
CA PHE A 71 5.90 3.93 -2.50
C PHE A 71 6.31 5.31 -3.07
N GLU A 72 7.42 5.87 -2.59
CA GLU A 72 7.96 7.15 -3.05
C GLU A 72 8.71 7.07 -4.40
N GLU A 73 9.05 5.88 -4.91
CA GLU A 73 9.81 5.72 -6.17
C GLU A 73 9.08 6.17 -7.46
N GLU A 74 7.80 6.59 -7.40
CA GLU A 74 7.10 7.21 -8.56
C GLU A 74 6.58 8.64 -8.29
N GLY A 75 6.92 9.26 -7.16
CA GLY A 75 6.43 10.58 -6.76
C GLY A 75 7.49 11.67 -6.57
N GLY A 76 8.76 11.36 -6.87
CA GLY A 76 9.92 12.18 -6.55
C GLY A 76 10.66 12.76 -7.75
N GLY A 77 10.01 13.65 -8.51
CA GLY A 77 10.68 14.72 -9.27
C GLY A 77 11.25 14.39 -10.66
N ALA A 78 10.46 14.68 -11.70
CA ALA A 78 10.84 15.49 -12.87
C ALA A 78 9.58 15.87 -13.66
#